data_AF-A0A9D5X8R7-F1
#
_entry.id   AF-A0A9D5X8R7-F1
#
_cell.length_a   1.000
_cell.length_b   1.000
_cell.length_c   1.000
_cell.angle_alpha   90.00
_cell.angle_beta   90.00
_cell.angle_gamma   90.00
#
_symmetry.space_group_name_H-M   'P 1'
#
loop_
_entity.id
_entity.type
_entity.pdbx_description
1 polymer ?
#
loop_
_entity_poly.entity_id
_entity_poly.type
_entity_poly.pdbx_seq_one_letter_code
_entity_poly.pdbx_strand_id
1 'polypeptide(L)'
;ATHGPNDRWNGCIEERDTYSSIEATTNAIPANAYDLDIDLIPSSKATRWRPYWQGVEYRRSGSLVSSSECPAPGRRLASYPTYDSSGTDSDGNVITGNLQTYINGLSPAGNTNHTIGMIWGARFLSGSGLFATENSKTKNGFNISRHLVFMTDGDLNVFHNRYNVYGYNELDGRLGPTWIGQTEYEKRQAQRFQLMCSAAKAKGITVWTIQFTASSTVGANLRNCASSPKHAAAATSNEALKSAFGNIAKTIGGLRLSK
;
A
#
# COMPACT_ATOMS: atom_id res chain seq x y z
N ALA A 1 -4.85 43.80 6.03
CA ALA A 1 -5.87 42.73 6.08
C ALA A 1 -5.19 41.41 5.72
N THR A 2 -5.49 40.38 6.51
CA THR A 2 -5.03 38.99 6.50
C THR A 2 -4.83 38.36 5.10
N HIS A 3 -3.57 38.25 4.64
CA HIS A 3 -3.20 37.21 3.68
C HIS A 3 -2.75 35.98 4.45
N GLY A 4 -3.70 35.27 5.07
CA GLY A 4 -3.44 33.89 5.47
C GLY A 4 -3.20 33.05 4.21
N PRO A 5 -2.40 31.97 4.27
CA PRO A 5 -2.22 31.09 3.12
C PRO A 5 -3.59 30.57 2.64
N ASN A 6 -3.87 30.78 1.36
CA ASN A 6 -5.05 30.25 0.67
C ASN A 6 -4.97 28.73 0.48
N ASP A 7 -3.81 28.14 0.76
CA ASP A 7 -3.60 26.71 0.62
C ASP A 7 -4.40 25.93 1.67
N ARG A 8 -5.03 24.86 1.19
CA ARG A 8 -5.80 23.92 1.99
C ARG A 8 -5.21 22.54 1.82
N TRP A 9 -5.22 21.78 2.90
CA TRP A 9 -4.78 20.40 2.86
C TRP A 9 -5.77 19.55 2.07
N ASN A 10 -5.29 18.85 1.05
CA ASN A 10 -6.11 18.05 0.12
C ASN A 10 -6.54 16.68 0.70
N GLY A 11 -6.23 16.39 1.96
CA GLY A 11 -6.63 15.15 2.64
C GLY A 11 -5.64 13.98 2.54
N CYS A 12 -4.58 14.10 1.74
CA CYS A 12 -3.54 13.08 1.65
C CYS A 12 -2.57 13.10 2.83
N ILE A 13 -2.00 11.96 3.18
CA ILE A 13 -1.11 11.84 4.33
C ILE A 13 0.29 11.39 3.92
N GLU A 14 1.29 11.85 4.65
CA GLU A 14 2.59 11.23 4.69
C GLU A 14 2.64 10.15 5.75
N GLU A 15 3.48 9.15 5.51
CA GLU A 15 3.80 8.09 6.45
C GLU A 15 4.39 8.62 7.76
N ARG A 16 4.40 7.70 8.72
CA ARG A 16 5.00 7.86 10.05
C ARG A 16 6.52 8.06 9.94
N ASP A 17 7.18 8.24 11.07
CA ASP A 17 8.64 8.26 11.08
C ASP A 17 9.22 6.95 10.54
N THR A 18 10.29 7.12 9.77
CA THR A 18 10.95 6.08 8.99
C THR A 18 12.35 5.82 9.55
N TYR A 19 12.91 4.65 9.23
CA TYR A 19 14.34 4.38 9.45
C TYR A 19 15.15 4.55 8.16
N SER A 20 16.00 5.56 8.08
CA SER A 20 16.71 5.93 6.84
C SER A 20 17.84 4.98 6.44
N SER A 21 18.31 4.11 7.35
CA SER A 21 19.44 3.19 7.12
C SER A 21 19.01 1.77 6.73
N ILE A 22 17.82 1.59 6.15
CA ILE A 22 17.48 0.34 5.47
C ILE A 22 18.27 0.26 4.18
N GLU A 23 19.01 -0.82 3.99
CA GLU A 23 19.86 -1.13 2.84
C GLU A 23 19.53 -2.52 2.32
N ALA A 24 20.00 -2.90 1.13
CA ALA A 24 19.71 -4.21 0.52
C ALA A 24 20.07 -5.43 1.41
N THR A 25 21.00 -5.26 2.36
CA THR A 25 21.43 -6.29 3.31
C THR A 25 20.57 -6.36 4.58
N THR A 26 19.66 -5.40 4.80
CA THR A 26 18.79 -5.34 5.98
C THR A 26 17.79 -6.48 5.95
N ASN A 27 17.90 -7.43 6.88
CA ASN A 27 17.13 -8.67 6.88
C ASN A 27 15.98 -8.71 7.91
N ALA A 28 15.85 -7.67 8.73
CA ALA A 28 14.75 -7.50 9.69
C ALA A 28 14.32 -6.04 9.75
N ILE A 29 13.04 -5.80 10.04
CA ILE A 29 12.50 -4.45 10.21
C ILE A 29 13.10 -3.85 11.50
N PRO A 30 13.81 -2.71 11.42
CA PRO A 30 14.32 -2.02 12.60
C PRO A 30 13.18 -1.55 13.52
N ALA A 31 13.37 -1.63 14.83
CA ALA A 31 12.30 -1.34 15.81
C ALA A 31 11.72 0.08 15.73
N ASN A 32 12.50 1.03 15.22
CA ASN A 32 12.10 2.43 15.02
C ASN A 32 11.66 2.75 13.58
N ALA A 33 11.56 1.76 12.69
CA ALA A 33 10.95 1.90 11.37
C ALA A 33 9.41 1.84 11.50
N TYR A 34 8.82 2.84 12.15
CA TYR A 34 7.39 2.85 12.52
C TYR A 34 6.44 2.82 11.31
N ASP A 35 6.91 3.24 10.14
CA ASP A 35 6.19 3.11 8.87
C ASP A 35 6.01 1.63 8.46
N LEU A 36 6.96 0.77 8.81
CA LEU A 36 6.94 -0.67 8.49
C LEU A 36 6.28 -1.53 9.58
N ASP A 37 5.82 -0.93 10.68
CA ASP A 37 5.04 -1.64 11.68
C ASP A 37 3.56 -1.72 11.25
N ILE A 38 3.12 -2.95 10.96
CA ILE A 38 1.75 -3.26 10.51
C ILE A 38 0.72 -2.99 11.60
N ASP A 39 1.08 -3.20 12.87
CA ASP A 39 0.13 -3.24 13.99
C ASP A 39 0.16 -1.99 14.85
N LEU A 40 1.19 -1.15 14.69
CA LEU A 40 1.39 0.03 15.51
C LEU A 40 0.17 0.97 15.49
N ILE A 41 -0.40 1.16 16.68
CA ILE A 41 -1.42 2.17 16.97
C ILE A 41 -0.71 3.50 17.32
N PRO A 42 -0.99 4.61 16.61
CA PRO A 42 -0.32 5.88 16.85
C PRO A 42 -0.56 6.42 18.27
N SER A 43 0.51 6.77 18.97
CA SER A 43 0.47 7.32 20.34
C SER A 43 1.34 8.57 20.53
N SER A 44 2.24 8.85 19.59
CA SER A 44 3.18 9.97 19.64
C SER A 44 3.31 10.68 18.29
N LYS A 45 4.02 11.82 18.27
CA LYS A 45 4.35 12.56 17.03
C LYS A 45 5.10 11.69 16.00
N ALA A 46 5.95 10.77 16.46
CA ALA A 46 6.71 9.90 15.57
C ALA A 46 5.83 8.84 14.89
N THR A 47 4.81 8.37 15.59
CA THR A 47 3.94 7.28 15.15
C THR A 47 2.67 7.73 14.44
N ARG A 48 2.40 9.04 14.39
CA ARG A 48 1.26 9.63 13.67
C ARG A 48 1.65 9.97 12.23
N TRP A 49 0.71 9.82 11.32
CA TRP A 49 0.82 10.36 9.96
C TRP A 49 0.80 11.88 9.99
N ARG A 50 1.34 12.48 8.92
CA ARG A 50 1.42 13.93 8.74
C ARG A 50 0.59 14.36 7.53
N PRO A 51 0.14 15.61 7.47
CA PRO A 51 -0.48 16.12 6.25
C PRO A 51 0.52 16.07 5.08
N TYR A 52 0.15 15.42 3.98
CA TYR A 52 0.83 15.59 2.70
C TYR A 52 0.40 16.93 2.10
N TRP A 53 1.28 17.94 2.17
CA TRP A 53 0.90 19.32 1.84
C TRP A 53 1.85 20.00 0.86
N GLN A 54 1.82 19.61 -0.41
CA GLN A 54 2.70 20.16 -1.46
C GLN A 54 2.68 21.70 -1.55
N GLY A 55 1.51 22.33 -1.36
CA GLY A 55 1.36 23.79 -1.51
C GLY A 55 2.25 24.64 -0.58
N VAL A 56 2.83 24.04 0.46
CA VAL A 56 3.73 24.71 1.39
C VAL A 56 5.15 24.14 1.40
N GLU A 57 5.47 23.26 0.44
CA GLU A 57 6.77 22.57 0.37
C GLU A 57 7.67 23.21 -0.69
N TYR A 58 8.83 23.72 -0.25
CA TYR A 58 9.76 24.48 -1.09
C TYR A 58 11.17 23.92 -1.04
N ARG A 59 11.84 23.93 -2.18
CA ARG A 59 13.28 23.73 -2.27
C ARG A 59 14.01 24.93 -1.67
N ARG A 60 15.26 24.73 -1.26
CA ARG A 60 16.15 25.82 -0.79
C ARG A 60 16.33 26.96 -1.81
N SER A 61 16.15 26.67 -3.10
CA SER A 61 16.14 27.66 -4.18
C SER A 61 14.90 28.56 -4.19
N GLY A 62 13.93 28.35 -3.30
CA GLY A 62 12.66 29.08 -3.24
C GLY A 62 11.61 28.60 -4.24
N SER A 63 11.92 27.59 -5.06
CA SER A 63 10.97 26.97 -5.96
C SER A 63 10.14 25.90 -5.26
N LEU A 64 8.89 25.74 -5.66
CA LEU A 64 8.04 24.68 -5.14
C LEU A 64 8.62 23.28 -5.42
N VAL A 65 8.41 22.43 -4.43
CA VAL A 65 8.07 21.01 -4.57
C VAL A 65 7.57 20.50 -5.93
N SER A 66 8.37 19.83 -6.76
CA SER A 66 7.86 19.26 -8.04
C SER A 66 6.86 18.11 -7.85
N SER A 67 5.82 18.07 -8.70
CA SER A 67 4.82 17.00 -8.98
C SER A 67 4.40 16.11 -7.81
N SER A 68 3.16 16.24 -7.38
CA SER A 68 2.60 15.53 -6.23
C SER A 68 1.24 14.96 -6.62
N GLU A 69 0.98 13.71 -6.26
CA GLU A 69 -0.24 13.01 -6.62
C GLU A 69 -0.99 12.67 -5.33
N CYS A 70 -2.15 13.31 -5.16
CA CYS A 70 -3.05 12.99 -4.07
C CYS A 70 -4.19 12.12 -4.65
N PRO A 71 -4.15 10.79 -4.44
CA PRO A 71 -5.13 9.89 -5.06
C PRO A 71 -6.55 10.16 -4.55
N ALA A 72 -7.53 9.69 -5.31
CA ALA A 72 -8.93 9.72 -4.89
C ALA A 72 -9.09 9.06 -3.50
N PRO A 73 -9.98 9.58 -2.63
CA PRO A 73 -10.23 8.99 -1.33
C PRO A 73 -10.58 7.50 -1.41
N GLY A 74 -10.02 6.73 -0.48
CA GLY A 74 -10.37 5.32 -0.32
C GLY A 74 -11.85 5.16 0.03
N ARG A 75 -12.48 4.11 -0.49
CA ARG A 75 -13.85 3.73 -0.11
C ARG A 75 -13.81 2.85 1.14
N ARG A 76 -14.71 3.13 2.10
CA ARG A 76 -14.83 2.33 3.33
C ARG A 76 -15.11 0.86 2.99
N LEU A 77 -14.47 -0.04 3.73
CA LEU A 77 -14.74 -1.46 3.64
C LEU A 77 -16.20 -1.73 4.00
N ALA A 78 -16.91 -2.44 3.12
CA ALA A 78 -18.30 -2.79 3.30
C ALA A 78 -18.64 -4.11 2.60
N SER A 79 -19.71 -4.74 3.05
CA SER A 79 -20.34 -5.87 2.36
C SER A 79 -21.26 -5.34 1.28
N TYR A 80 -21.08 -5.80 0.05
CA TYR A 80 -21.92 -5.46 -1.11
C TYR A 80 -22.68 -6.70 -1.56
N PRO A 81 -24.03 -6.72 -1.51
CA PRO A 81 -24.82 -7.83 -2.01
C PRO A 81 -24.55 -8.15 -3.49
N THR A 82 -24.40 -7.10 -4.30
CA THR A 82 -24.06 -7.16 -5.73
C THR A 82 -23.08 -6.04 -6.08
N TYR A 83 -22.37 -6.17 -7.21
CA TYR A 83 -21.41 -5.17 -7.70
C TYR A 83 -22.03 -3.78 -7.91
N ASP A 84 -23.34 -3.75 -8.17
CA ASP A 84 -24.10 -2.55 -8.50
C ASP A 84 -24.93 -1.96 -7.35
N SER A 85 -24.86 -2.58 -6.18
CA SER A 85 -25.60 -2.16 -4.98
C SER A 85 -24.79 -1.22 -4.07
N SER A 86 -25.50 -0.58 -3.13
CA SER A 86 -24.86 0.08 -1.98
C SER A 86 -24.29 -0.97 -1.01
N GLY A 87 -23.26 -0.59 -0.27
CA GLY A 87 -22.64 -1.46 0.73
C GLY A 87 -23.21 -1.25 2.13
N THR A 88 -22.89 -2.16 3.04
CA THR A 88 -23.08 -1.96 4.49
C THR A 88 -21.77 -2.25 5.21
N ASP A 89 -21.29 -1.32 6.01
CA ASP A 89 -20.05 -1.50 6.78
C ASP A 89 -20.24 -2.39 8.03
N SER A 90 -19.17 -2.58 8.79
CA SER A 90 -19.15 -3.38 10.01
C SER A 90 -20.13 -2.88 11.08
N ASP A 91 -20.41 -1.58 11.11
CA ASP A 91 -21.23 -0.91 12.12
C ASP A 91 -22.70 -0.83 11.70
N GLY A 92 -23.03 -1.30 10.49
CA GLY A 92 -24.38 -1.27 9.93
C GLY A 92 -24.70 0.00 9.15
N ASN A 93 -23.75 0.90 8.90
CA ASN A 93 -24.01 2.09 8.09
C ASN A 93 -24.05 1.75 6.60
N VAL A 94 -24.97 2.39 5.88
CA VAL A 94 -25.08 2.26 4.42
C VAL A 94 -23.98 3.08 3.73
N ILE A 95 -23.15 2.41 2.94
CA ILE A 95 -22.17 3.04 2.05
C ILE A 95 -22.81 3.21 0.68
N THR A 96 -23.35 4.40 0.45
CA THR A 96 -24.11 4.73 -0.76
C THR A 96 -23.26 4.69 -2.02
N GLY A 97 -23.90 4.33 -3.13
CA GLY A 97 -23.28 4.28 -4.45
C GLY A 97 -22.80 2.88 -4.85
N ASN A 98 -22.77 2.67 -6.16
CA ASN A 98 -22.44 1.42 -6.81
C ASN A 98 -20.91 1.18 -6.77
N LEU A 99 -20.49 0.00 -6.30
CA LEU A 99 -19.07 -0.38 -6.21
C LEU A 99 -18.39 -0.39 -7.58
N GLN A 100 -19.06 -0.86 -8.62
CA GLN A 100 -18.57 -0.81 -10.01
C GLN A 100 -18.34 0.63 -10.46
N THR A 101 -19.23 1.57 -10.15
CA THR A 101 -19.04 2.99 -10.48
C THR A 101 -17.82 3.57 -9.77
N TYR A 102 -17.63 3.24 -8.48
CA TYR A 102 -16.42 3.65 -7.76
C TYR A 102 -15.15 3.11 -8.43
N ILE A 103 -15.10 1.81 -8.73
CA ILE A 103 -13.94 1.17 -9.38
C ILE A 103 -13.68 1.77 -10.76
N ASN A 104 -14.71 1.98 -11.57
CA ASN A 104 -14.58 2.58 -12.91
C ASN A 104 -14.15 4.06 -12.87
N GLY A 105 -14.35 4.74 -11.74
CA GLY A 105 -13.90 6.12 -11.52
C GLY A 105 -12.45 6.23 -11.05
N LEU A 106 -11.78 5.12 -10.73
CA LEU A 106 -10.37 5.15 -10.35
C LEU A 106 -9.50 5.35 -11.60
N SER A 107 -8.66 6.37 -11.59
CA SER A 107 -7.68 6.64 -12.63
C SER A 107 -6.27 6.48 -12.05
N PRO A 108 -5.37 5.71 -12.71
CA PRO A 108 -3.98 5.66 -12.29
C PRO A 108 -3.30 7.01 -12.58
N ALA A 109 -2.44 7.43 -11.67
CA ALA A 109 -1.61 8.63 -11.80
C ALA A 109 -0.33 8.48 -10.98
N GLY A 110 0.70 9.26 -11.30
CA GLY A 110 1.98 9.23 -10.58
C GLY A 110 2.91 8.08 -10.92
N ASN A 111 3.73 7.70 -9.94
CA ASN A 111 4.76 6.66 -10.06
C ASN A 111 4.37 5.40 -9.29
N THR A 112 5.21 4.36 -9.35
CA THR A 112 4.91 3.02 -8.84
C THR A 112 5.68 2.73 -7.56
N ASN A 113 5.11 3.10 -6.40
CA ASN A 113 5.68 2.75 -5.10
C ASN A 113 5.07 1.45 -4.56
N HIS A 114 5.78 0.32 -4.70
CA HIS A 114 5.28 -0.97 -4.22
C HIS A 114 5.17 -1.04 -2.69
N THR A 115 6.12 -0.41 -1.99
CA THR A 115 6.22 -0.43 -0.53
C THR A 115 4.95 0.08 0.13
N ILE A 116 4.45 1.25 -0.28
CA ILE A 116 3.28 1.87 0.37
C ILE A 116 2.00 1.05 0.14
N GLY A 117 1.86 0.44 -1.05
CA GLY A 117 0.74 -0.46 -1.34
C GLY A 117 0.75 -1.70 -0.44
N MET A 118 1.93 -2.29 -0.21
CA MET A 118 2.08 -3.43 0.69
C MET A 118 1.82 -3.06 2.15
N ILE A 119 2.32 -1.90 2.60
CA ILE A 119 2.09 -1.38 3.97
C ILE A 119 0.59 -1.27 4.24
N TRP A 120 -0.16 -0.54 3.40
CA TRP A 120 -1.59 -0.34 3.63
C TRP A 120 -2.40 -1.61 3.45
N GLY A 121 -2.07 -2.45 2.46
CA GLY A 121 -2.70 -3.76 2.31
C GLY A 121 -2.53 -4.65 3.55
N ALA A 122 -1.32 -4.69 4.13
CA ALA A 122 -1.06 -5.46 5.35
C ALA A 122 -1.76 -4.86 6.58
N ARG A 123 -1.73 -3.52 6.73
CA ARG A 123 -2.43 -2.81 7.82
C ARG A 123 -3.94 -3.08 7.80
N PHE A 124 -4.58 -3.00 6.62
CA PHE A 124 -6.01 -3.27 6.48
C PHE A 124 -6.38 -4.71 6.83
N LEU A 125 -5.49 -5.67 6.56
CA LEU A 125 -5.75 -7.07 6.86
C LEU A 125 -5.40 -7.47 8.30
N SER A 126 -4.64 -6.66 9.04
CA SER A 126 -4.19 -7.06 10.37
C SER A 126 -5.33 -7.21 11.37
N GLY A 127 -5.37 -8.38 12.02
CA GLY A 127 -6.31 -8.64 13.11
C GLY A 127 -5.89 -8.08 14.48
N SER A 128 -4.70 -7.48 14.57
CA SER A 128 -4.13 -6.93 15.81
C SER A 128 -3.70 -5.46 15.69
N GLY A 129 -3.92 -4.85 14.52
CA GLY A 129 -3.52 -3.47 14.22
C GLY A 129 -4.68 -2.48 14.27
N LEU A 130 -4.54 -1.42 13.46
CA LEU A 130 -5.45 -0.27 13.37
C LEU A 130 -6.94 -0.64 13.21
N PHE A 131 -7.21 -1.74 12.51
CA PHE A 131 -8.56 -2.19 12.15
C PHE A 131 -8.91 -3.51 12.84
N ALA A 132 -8.32 -3.80 13.99
CA ALA A 132 -8.54 -5.04 14.72
C ALA A 132 -10.01 -5.23 15.15
N THR A 133 -10.73 -4.14 15.41
CA THR A 133 -12.16 -4.16 15.73
C THR A 133 -13.00 -4.77 14.61
N GLU A 134 -12.62 -4.54 13.35
CA GLU A 134 -13.32 -5.09 12.18
C GLU A 134 -12.68 -6.38 11.64
N ASN A 135 -11.40 -6.63 11.95
CA ASN A 135 -10.61 -7.68 11.29
C ASN A 135 -10.06 -8.77 12.21
N SER A 136 -10.30 -8.75 13.53
CA SER A 136 -9.75 -9.78 14.44
C SER A 136 -10.43 -11.15 14.26
N LYS A 137 -11.77 -11.17 14.15
CA LYS A 137 -12.60 -12.38 14.03
C LYS A 137 -13.80 -12.13 13.12
N THR A 138 -14.41 -13.20 12.62
CA THR A 138 -15.73 -13.09 11.97
C THR A 138 -16.80 -12.71 12.99
N LYS A 139 -17.98 -12.27 12.53
CA LYS A 139 -19.13 -11.98 13.40
C LYS A 139 -19.52 -13.16 14.32
N ASN A 140 -19.21 -14.39 13.91
CA ASN A 140 -19.51 -15.61 14.65
C ASN A 140 -18.29 -16.13 15.45
N GLY A 141 -17.21 -15.34 15.59
CA GLY A 141 -16.04 -15.67 16.40
C GLY A 141 -14.96 -16.54 15.72
N PHE A 142 -15.13 -16.90 14.44
CA PHE A 142 -14.16 -17.70 13.71
C PHE A 142 -12.92 -16.90 13.29
N ASN A 143 -11.80 -17.60 13.06
CA ASN A 143 -10.60 -17.00 12.46
C ASN A 143 -10.88 -16.58 11.01
N ILE A 144 -10.30 -15.46 10.60
CA ILE A 144 -10.36 -14.96 9.23
C ILE A 144 -9.12 -15.46 8.47
N SER A 145 -9.32 -16.15 7.35
CA SER A 145 -8.24 -16.38 6.38
C SER A 145 -7.94 -15.09 5.62
N ARG A 146 -6.68 -14.66 5.64
CA ARG A 146 -6.26 -13.36 5.09
C ARG A 146 -5.46 -13.55 3.81
N HIS A 147 -5.90 -12.91 2.74
CA HIS A 147 -5.24 -12.96 1.44
C HIS A 147 -5.05 -11.54 0.92
N LEU A 148 -3.81 -11.20 0.54
CA LEU A 148 -3.47 -9.95 -0.12
C LEU A 148 -3.12 -10.28 -1.58
N VAL A 149 -3.79 -9.66 -2.54
CA VAL A 149 -3.46 -9.79 -3.96
C VAL A 149 -2.81 -8.51 -4.44
N PHE A 150 -1.52 -8.57 -4.75
CA PHE A 150 -0.72 -7.44 -5.20
C PHE A 150 -0.52 -7.49 -6.71
N MET A 151 -1.06 -6.52 -7.46
CA MET A 151 -0.97 -6.47 -8.92
C MET A 151 -0.17 -5.24 -9.36
N THR A 152 0.78 -5.43 -10.27
CA THR A 152 1.62 -4.37 -10.87
C THR A 152 2.25 -4.91 -12.16
N ASP A 153 2.81 -4.05 -13.00
CA ASP A 153 3.65 -4.47 -14.14
C ASP A 153 5.02 -5.03 -13.74
N GLY A 154 5.41 -4.82 -12.48
CA GLY A 154 6.66 -5.31 -11.89
C GLY A 154 7.70 -4.22 -11.67
N ASP A 155 7.49 -3.04 -12.23
CA ASP A 155 8.47 -1.96 -12.21
C ASP A 155 8.24 -1.08 -10.98
N LEU A 156 9.21 -1.10 -10.07
CA LEU A 156 9.27 -0.12 -8.99
C LEU A 156 9.81 1.18 -9.56
N ASN A 157 9.00 2.25 -9.50
CA ASN A 157 9.36 3.55 -10.04
C ASN A 157 9.12 4.61 -8.95
N VAL A 158 10.19 5.08 -8.32
CA VAL A 158 10.13 5.98 -7.15
C VAL A 158 11.31 6.94 -7.22
N PHE A 159 11.13 8.22 -6.89
CA PHE A 159 12.18 9.22 -7.05
C PHE A 159 12.55 9.87 -5.72
N HIS A 160 13.84 10.03 -5.45
CA HIS A 160 14.33 10.74 -4.25
C HIS A 160 14.08 12.25 -4.33
N ASN A 161 14.00 12.80 -5.55
CA ASN A 161 13.86 14.21 -5.85
C ASN A 161 12.42 14.64 -6.19
N ARG A 162 11.42 13.85 -5.76
CA ARG A 162 9.99 14.15 -5.87
C ARG A 162 9.30 13.98 -4.53
N TYR A 163 8.31 14.83 -4.29
CA TYR A 163 7.53 14.79 -3.06
C TYR A 163 6.53 13.62 -3.10
N ASN A 164 6.64 12.73 -2.12
CA ASN A 164 5.85 11.51 -2.06
C ASN A 164 5.39 11.24 -0.63
N VAL A 165 4.76 10.08 -0.41
CA VAL A 165 4.21 9.70 0.90
C VAL A 165 5.25 9.70 2.05
N TYR A 166 6.55 9.78 1.76
CA TYR A 166 7.62 9.90 2.76
C TYR A 166 8.29 11.27 2.78
N GLY A 167 7.67 12.29 2.17
CA GLY A 167 8.26 13.62 2.02
C GLY A 167 9.14 13.76 0.78
N TYR A 168 10.04 14.73 0.82
CA TYR A 168 11.00 15.07 -0.22
C TYR A 168 12.40 14.65 0.21
N ASN A 169 12.87 13.47 -0.22
CA ASN A 169 14.05 12.84 0.38
C ASN A 169 15.34 13.70 0.28
N GLU A 170 15.53 14.49 -0.78
CA GLU A 170 16.68 15.41 -0.90
C GLU A 170 16.73 16.51 0.17
N LEU A 171 15.63 16.76 0.89
CA LEU A 171 15.56 17.70 2.00
C LEU A 171 15.39 16.96 3.34
N ASP A 172 14.53 15.95 3.38
CA ASP A 172 14.11 15.31 4.62
C ASP A 172 14.98 14.12 5.03
N GLY A 173 15.65 13.47 4.09
CA GLY A 173 16.51 12.31 4.35
C GLY A 173 15.79 11.11 4.99
N ARG A 174 14.47 11.00 4.81
CA ARG A 174 13.63 10.01 5.52
C ARG A 174 13.87 8.56 5.10
N LEU A 175 14.32 8.33 3.88
CA LEU A 175 14.50 6.98 3.32
C LEU A 175 15.96 6.67 2.96
N GLY A 176 16.85 7.63 3.21
CA GLY A 176 18.28 7.56 2.95
C GLY A 176 18.91 8.96 3.05
N PRO A 177 20.24 9.08 2.91
CA PRO A 177 20.91 10.38 2.90
C PRO A 177 20.29 11.35 1.89
N THR A 178 20.36 12.66 2.16
CA THR A 178 19.77 13.69 1.29
C THR A 178 20.45 13.78 -0.09
N TRP A 179 21.64 13.21 -0.25
CA TRP A 179 22.39 13.09 -1.50
C TRP A 179 22.35 11.68 -2.10
N ILE A 180 21.41 10.83 -1.67
CA ILE A 180 21.26 9.48 -2.23
C ILE A 180 21.01 9.54 -3.74
N GLY A 181 21.67 8.66 -4.49
CA GLY A 181 21.42 8.50 -5.92
C GLY A 181 20.15 7.67 -6.20
N GLN A 182 19.53 7.92 -7.35
CA GLN A 182 18.28 7.25 -7.78
C GLN A 182 18.32 5.73 -7.66
N THR A 183 19.37 5.07 -8.17
CA THR A 183 19.51 3.60 -8.11
C THR A 183 19.55 3.06 -6.68
N GLU A 184 20.22 3.77 -5.77
CA GLU A 184 20.30 3.33 -4.37
C GLU A 184 18.97 3.58 -3.64
N TYR A 185 18.29 4.69 -3.95
CA TYR A 185 16.96 4.97 -3.42
C TYR A 185 15.93 3.89 -3.81
N GLU A 186 15.92 3.48 -5.07
CA GLU A 186 15.08 2.37 -5.56
C GLU A 186 15.43 1.05 -4.87
N LYS A 187 16.70 0.72 -4.67
CA LYS A 187 17.12 -0.49 -3.92
C LYS A 187 16.61 -0.48 -2.49
N ARG A 188 16.71 0.64 -1.79
CA ARG A 188 16.18 0.77 -0.42
C ARG A 188 14.67 0.62 -0.38
N GLN A 189 13.96 1.15 -1.36
CA GLN A 189 12.52 0.97 -1.48
C GLN A 189 12.14 -0.48 -1.81
N ALA A 190 12.83 -1.14 -2.74
CA ALA A 190 12.64 -2.55 -3.02
C ALA A 190 12.89 -3.41 -1.77
N GLN A 191 13.90 -3.08 -0.96
CA GLN A 191 14.14 -3.80 0.29
C GLN A 191 13.03 -3.58 1.32
N ARG A 192 12.54 -2.35 1.46
CA ARG A 192 11.38 -2.05 2.32
C ARG A 192 10.16 -2.85 1.90
N PHE A 193 9.89 -2.96 0.60
CA PHE A 193 8.85 -3.82 0.07
C PHE A 193 9.07 -5.30 0.47
N GLN A 194 10.28 -5.85 0.31
CA GLN A 194 10.58 -7.24 0.73
C GLN A 194 10.41 -7.48 2.23
N LEU A 195 10.84 -6.53 3.07
CA LEU A 195 10.64 -6.57 4.52
C LEU A 195 9.15 -6.60 4.87
N MET A 196 8.34 -5.78 4.20
CA MET A 196 6.89 -5.77 4.41
C MET A 196 6.19 -7.03 3.92
N CYS A 197 6.62 -7.59 2.79
CA CYS A 197 6.11 -8.89 2.34
C CYS A 197 6.41 -9.98 3.36
N SER A 198 7.62 -9.99 3.92
CA SER A 198 8.01 -10.93 4.96
C SER A 198 7.19 -10.74 6.25
N ALA A 199 6.99 -9.50 6.67
CA ALA A 199 6.17 -9.16 7.84
C ALA A 199 4.70 -9.57 7.65
N ALA A 200 4.11 -9.30 6.48
CA ALA A 200 2.75 -9.72 6.16
C ALA A 200 2.60 -11.25 6.21
N LYS A 201 3.56 -11.99 5.61
CA LYS A 201 3.59 -13.46 5.65
C LYS A 201 3.75 -14.00 7.08
N ALA A 202 4.60 -13.38 7.90
CA ALA A 202 4.78 -13.76 9.29
C ALA A 202 3.50 -13.58 10.12
N LYS A 203 2.61 -12.68 9.72
CA LYS A 203 1.27 -12.51 10.31
C LYS A 203 0.22 -13.49 9.76
N GLY A 204 0.62 -14.48 8.97
CA GLY A 204 -0.28 -15.46 8.37
C GLY A 204 -1.11 -14.92 7.20
N ILE A 205 -0.71 -13.77 6.62
CA ILE A 205 -1.33 -13.27 5.39
C ILE A 205 -0.74 -14.04 4.21
N THR A 206 -1.61 -14.65 3.40
CA THR A 206 -1.18 -15.23 2.11
C THR A 206 -1.04 -14.10 1.09
N VAL A 207 0.18 -13.88 0.62
CA VAL A 207 0.51 -12.83 -0.36
C VAL A 207 0.54 -13.46 -1.75
N TRP A 208 -0.37 -13.01 -2.60
CA TRP A 208 -0.42 -13.30 -4.03
C TRP A 208 0.18 -12.12 -4.80
N THR A 209 0.97 -12.39 -5.83
CA THR A 209 1.47 -11.37 -6.74
C THR A 209 1.06 -11.67 -8.16
N ILE A 210 0.52 -10.68 -8.87
CA ILE A 210 0.23 -10.76 -10.29
C ILE A 210 1.09 -9.72 -11.00
N GLN A 211 1.96 -10.17 -11.90
CA GLN A 211 2.71 -9.27 -12.77
C GLN A 211 1.97 -9.10 -14.10
N PHE A 212 1.50 -7.90 -14.39
CA PHE A 212 0.78 -7.58 -15.62
C PHE A 212 1.67 -6.83 -16.61
N THR A 213 2.32 -7.58 -17.49
CA THR A 213 3.34 -7.08 -18.42
C THR A 213 3.43 -7.99 -19.64
N ALA A 214 4.16 -7.63 -20.69
CA ALA A 214 4.39 -8.50 -21.84
C ALA A 214 5.21 -9.77 -21.51
N SER A 215 5.94 -9.79 -20.38
CA SER A 215 6.68 -10.96 -19.88
C SER A 215 5.76 -12.02 -19.28
N SER A 216 5.96 -13.28 -19.68
CA SER A 216 5.36 -14.46 -19.04
C SER A 216 6.07 -14.91 -17.76
N THR A 217 7.18 -14.27 -17.41
CA THR A 217 7.98 -14.58 -16.22
C THR A 217 7.77 -13.51 -15.16
N VAL A 218 7.47 -13.94 -13.93
CA VAL A 218 7.40 -13.04 -12.77
C VAL A 218 8.82 -12.69 -12.30
N GLY A 219 9.10 -11.39 -12.25
CA GLY A 219 10.35 -10.81 -11.78
C GLY A 219 10.64 -11.18 -10.33
N ALA A 220 11.94 -11.20 -9.97
CA ALA A 220 12.40 -11.67 -8.66
C ALA A 220 11.77 -10.90 -7.49
N ASN A 221 11.59 -9.58 -7.62
CA ASN A 221 11.01 -8.74 -6.58
C ASN A 221 9.59 -9.20 -6.19
N LEU A 222 8.71 -9.41 -7.17
CA LEU A 222 7.35 -9.90 -6.91
C LEU A 222 7.33 -11.38 -6.50
N ARG A 223 8.13 -12.22 -7.18
CA ARG A 223 8.21 -13.65 -6.87
C ARG A 223 8.65 -13.92 -5.43
N ASN A 224 9.60 -13.16 -4.91
CA ASN A 224 10.09 -13.29 -3.53
C ASN A 224 9.08 -12.73 -2.50
N CYS A 225 8.30 -11.73 -2.90
CA CYS A 225 7.25 -11.19 -2.05
C CYS A 225 6.12 -12.21 -1.82
N ALA A 226 5.70 -12.93 -2.87
CA ALA A 226 4.65 -13.94 -2.80
C ALA A 226 4.91 -15.01 -1.71
N SER A 227 3.84 -15.61 -1.19
CA SER A 227 3.94 -16.64 -0.13
C SER A 227 4.61 -17.92 -0.59
N SER A 228 4.54 -18.23 -1.88
CA SER A 228 5.32 -19.30 -2.53
C SER A 228 5.29 -19.10 -4.04
N PRO A 229 6.08 -19.86 -4.84
CA PRO A 229 6.01 -19.78 -6.30
C PRO A 229 4.61 -19.99 -6.89
N LYS A 230 3.72 -20.74 -6.20
CA LYS A 230 2.33 -20.95 -6.62
C LYS A 230 1.43 -19.73 -6.40
N HIS A 231 1.89 -18.77 -5.61
CA HIS A 231 1.19 -17.52 -5.32
C HIS A 231 1.65 -16.36 -6.22
N ALA A 232 2.55 -16.64 -7.17
CA ALA A 232 3.00 -15.67 -8.15
C ALA A 232 2.49 -16.06 -9.54
N ALA A 233 1.88 -15.11 -10.25
CA ALA A 233 1.39 -15.31 -11.61
C ALA A 233 1.84 -14.15 -12.52
N ALA A 234 2.14 -14.46 -13.77
CA ALA A 234 2.27 -13.46 -14.82
C ALA A 234 0.98 -13.42 -15.65
N ALA A 235 0.61 -12.23 -16.11
CA ALA A 235 -0.51 -12.01 -17.00
C ALA A 235 -0.06 -11.08 -18.12
N THR A 236 -0.22 -11.53 -19.37
CA THR A 236 0.25 -10.81 -20.57
C THR A 236 -0.88 -10.20 -21.40
N SER A 237 -2.14 -10.41 -20.98
CA SER A 237 -3.34 -9.84 -21.60
C SER A 237 -4.45 -9.67 -20.56
N ASN A 238 -5.51 -8.94 -20.91
CA ASN A 238 -6.67 -8.76 -20.05
C ASN A 238 -7.35 -10.10 -19.72
N GLU A 239 -7.39 -11.03 -20.66
CA GLU A 239 -7.94 -12.37 -20.50
C GLU A 239 -7.08 -13.19 -19.54
N ALA A 240 -5.76 -13.13 -19.69
CA ALA A 240 -4.82 -13.78 -18.77
C ALA A 240 -4.94 -13.18 -17.35
N LEU A 241 -5.13 -11.87 -17.24
CA LEU A 241 -5.34 -11.18 -15.97
C LEU A 241 -6.63 -11.63 -15.28
N LYS A 242 -7.75 -11.67 -16.01
CA LYS A 242 -9.02 -12.20 -15.52
C LYS A 242 -8.89 -13.66 -15.08
N SER A 243 -8.16 -14.47 -15.85
CA SER A 243 -7.88 -15.87 -15.51
C SER A 243 -7.07 -16.00 -14.21
N ALA A 244 -6.03 -15.18 -14.03
CA ALA A 244 -5.21 -15.16 -12.82
C ALA A 244 -6.05 -14.84 -11.57
N PHE A 245 -6.84 -13.76 -11.60
CA PHE A 245 -7.76 -13.43 -10.50
C PHE A 245 -8.81 -14.52 -10.26
N GLY A 246 -9.37 -15.10 -11.33
CA GLY A 246 -10.32 -16.21 -11.24
C GLY A 246 -9.74 -17.45 -10.55
N ASN A 247 -8.48 -17.78 -10.82
CA ASN A 247 -7.80 -18.92 -10.19
C ASN A 247 -7.50 -18.66 -8.70
N ILE A 248 -7.12 -17.43 -8.35
CA ILE A 248 -6.97 -17.03 -6.94
C ILE A 248 -8.32 -17.13 -6.22
N ALA A 249 -9.39 -16.60 -6.83
CA ALA A 249 -10.73 -16.64 -6.26
C ALA A 249 -11.22 -18.08 -6.01
N LYS A 250 -10.97 -19.00 -6.95
CA LYS A 250 -11.28 -20.44 -6.76
C LYS A 250 -10.49 -21.04 -5.60
N THR A 251 -9.23 -20.68 -5.44
CA THR A 251 -8.37 -21.19 -4.36
C THR A 251 -8.84 -20.68 -2.99
N ILE A 252 -9.17 -19.40 -2.89
CA ILE A 252 -9.70 -18.79 -1.65
C ILE A 252 -11.11 -19.30 -1.37
N GLY A 253 -11.96 -19.39 -2.39
CA GLY A 253 -13.37 -19.78 -2.29
C GLY A 253 -13.59 -21.26 -1.99
N GLY A 254 -12.72 -22.15 -2.47
CA GLY A 254 -12.75 -23.58 -2.10
C GLY A 254 -12.60 -23.81 -0.60
N LEU A 255 -11.96 -22.88 0.11
CA LEU A 255 -11.81 -22.90 1.57
C LEU A 255 -13.11 -22.51 2.32
N ARG A 256 -14.08 -21.88 1.65
CA ARG A 256 -15.39 -21.50 2.22
C ARG A 256 -16.47 -22.58 2.11
N LEU A 257 -16.19 -23.69 1.42
CA LEU A 257 -17.17 -24.75 1.13
C LEU A 257 -17.06 -25.99 2.05
N SER A 258 -16.19 -25.97 3.06
CA SER A 258 -16.23 -27.00 4.11
C SER A 258 -17.36 -26.67 5.10
N LYS A 259 -18.38 -27.54 5.10
CA LYS A 259 -19.70 -27.46 5.77
C LYS A 259 -19.70 -26.86 7.18
#